data_AF-A0A9D1ZZ65-F1
#
_entry.id   AF-A0A9D1ZZ65-F1
#
_cell.length_a   1.000
_cell.length_b   1.000
_cell.length_c   1.000
_cell.angle_alpha   90.00
_cell.angle_beta   90.00
_cell.angle_gamma   90.00
#
_symmetry.space_group_name_H-M   'P 1'
#
loop_
_entity.id
_entity.type
_entity.pdbx_description
1 polymer ?
#
loop_
_entity_poly.entity_id
_entity_poly.type
_entity_poly.pdbx_seq_one_letter_code
_entity_poly.pdbx_strand_id
1 'polypeptide(L)'
;MEYNSLLLETAAVQGLKEDEFVRRGCRVTHGIMPDKGEYYTLTECGDDDNLVRIFASYIKKLAGENLKRVLIVGLGNRGMTADALGNTTLHHLSAGGSNPHFSLIAPQVSVVTGVESSDIVASVSERVKPDLTILIDTLSTSRYERLGRCYQLGNFALTPGSGVGNSKFMRTQGKTLSVGVPLVIKLGDLGVEKLRNFVVTPADIDEQVSRCGKNIARAINAAFGK
;
A
#
# COMPACT_ATOMS: atom_id res chain seq x y z
N MET A 1 -18.01 -7.26 -13.36
CA MET A 1 -17.81 -7.51 -11.91
C MET A 1 -16.40 -7.05 -11.57
N GLU A 2 -16.27 -5.77 -11.25
CA GLU A 2 -15.01 -5.11 -10.95
C GLU A 2 -14.84 -5.00 -9.44
N TYR A 3 -13.78 -5.59 -8.91
CA TYR A 3 -13.28 -5.30 -7.57
C TYR A 3 -11.84 -4.83 -7.75
N ASN A 4 -11.66 -3.52 -7.91
CA ASN A 4 -10.35 -2.89 -8.10
C ASN A 4 -9.92 -2.16 -6.82
N SER A 5 -8.72 -2.52 -6.33
CA SER A 5 -7.90 -1.78 -5.35
C SER A 5 -8.54 -1.51 -3.98
N LEU A 6 -8.25 -2.37 -3.00
CA LEU A 6 -8.81 -2.33 -1.65
C LEU A 6 -8.30 -1.21 -0.72
N LEU A 7 -7.72 -0.15 -1.28
CA LEU A 7 -7.56 1.12 -0.61
C LEU A 7 -8.20 2.20 -1.50
N LEU A 8 -9.52 2.18 -1.46
CA LEU A 8 -10.57 3.11 -1.92
C LEU A 8 -10.35 4.05 -3.12
N GLU A 9 -11.23 3.85 -4.09
CA GLU A 9 -12.16 4.92 -4.47
C GLU A 9 -13.25 5.09 -3.42
N THR A 10 -13.29 6.25 -2.77
CA THR A 10 -14.26 6.64 -1.74
C THR A 10 -15.64 6.98 -2.31
N ALA A 11 -16.16 6.17 -3.25
CA ALA A 11 -17.47 6.40 -3.85
C ALA A 11 -18.33 5.13 -4.09
N ALA A 12 -17.76 3.92 -4.02
CA ALA A 12 -18.46 2.71 -4.50
C ALA A 12 -18.86 1.69 -3.41
N VAL A 13 -18.47 1.87 -2.14
CA VAL A 13 -18.86 0.95 -1.06
C VAL A 13 -20.00 1.55 -0.26
N GLN A 14 -21.21 0.99 -0.42
CA GLN A 14 -22.37 1.37 0.38
C GLN A 14 -22.09 1.16 1.88
N GLY A 15 -22.39 2.17 2.71
CA GLY A 15 -22.30 2.08 4.17
C GLY A 15 -20.94 2.46 4.79
N LEU A 16 -19.99 2.99 4.02
CA LEU A 16 -18.76 3.57 4.57
C LEU A 16 -19.09 4.77 5.48
N LYS A 17 -18.60 4.73 6.72
CA LYS A 17 -18.52 5.91 7.59
C LYS A 17 -17.10 6.44 7.51
N GLU A 18 -16.97 7.70 7.13
CA GLU A 18 -15.70 8.41 7.10
C GLU A 18 -15.76 9.66 7.99
N ASP A 19 -14.73 9.82 8.82
CA ASP A 19 -14.49 11.03 9.59
C ASP A 19 -13.24 11.73 9.04
N GLU A 20 -13.39 12.97 8.60
CA GLU A 20 -12.27 13.79 8.12
C GLU A 20 -11.88 14.82 9.18
N PHE A 21 -10.57 14.94 9.43
CA PHE A 21 -10.03 15.94 10.34
C PHE A 21 -8.62 16.37 9.90
N VAL A 22 -8.20 17.56 10.34
CA VAL A 22 -6.86 18.07 10.08
C VAL A 22 -5.99 17.83 11.29
N ARG A 23 -4.87 17.11 11.09
CA ARG A 23 -3.86 16.87 12.12
C ARG A 23 -2.56 17.52 11.70
N ARG A 24 -2.11 18.55 12.44
CA ARG A 24 -0.85 19.25 12.18
C ARG A 24 -0.70 19.67 10.70
N GLY A 25 -1.77 20.19 10.10
CA GLY A 25 -1.76 20.65 8.70
C GLY A 25 -1.76 19.53 7.65
N CYS A 26 -2.15 18.30 8.00
CA CYS A 26 -2.37 17.19 7.08
C CYS A 26 -3.81 16.73 7.23
N ARG A 27 -4.52 16.62 6.10
CA ARG A 27 -5.90 16.13 6.06
C ARG A 27 -5.87 14.62 6.21
N VAL A 28 -6.57 14.13 7.23
CA VAL A 28 -6.68 12.71 7.55
C VAL A 28 -8.15 12.31 7.46
N THR A 29 -8.44 11.35 6.60
CA THR A 29 -9.73 10.68 6.55
C THR A 29 -9.59 9.32 7.22
N HIS A 30 -10.43 9.03 8.22
CA HIS A 30 -10.55 7.73 8.84
C HIS A 30 -11.81 7.06 8.32
N GLY A 31 -11.71 5.82 7.83
CA GLY A 31 -12.87 5.06 7.41
C GLY A 31 -12.84 3.62 7.89
N ILE A 32 -14.03 3.01 7.97
CA ILE A 32 -14.21 1.61 8.34
C ILE A 32 -14.75 0.86 7.14
N MET A 33 -14.00 -0.16 6.68
CA MET A 33 -14.48 -1.12 5.70
C MET A 33 -15.23 -2.26 6.41
N PRO A 34 -16.52 -2.46 6.13
CA PRO A 34 -17.28 -3.60 6.65
C PRO A 34 -16.54 -4.92 6.43
N ASP A 35 -16.52 -5.77 7.46
CA ASP A 35 -15.91 -7.11 7.46
C ASP A 35 -14.39 -7.16 7.19
N LYS A 36 -13.69 -6.01 7.19
CA LYS A 36 -12.24 -5.94 6.95
C LYS A 36 -11.48 -5.24 8.07
N GLY A 37 -11.84 -4.00 8.37
CA GLY A 37 -11.11 -3.20 9.35
C GLY A 37 -11.15 -1.70 9.07
N GLU A 38 -10.29 -0.96 9.75
CA GLU A 38 -10.15 0.49 9.61
C GLU A 38 -9.00 0.85 8.65
N TYR A 39 -9.13 2.02 8.02
CA TYR A 39 -8.07 2.61 7.22
C TYR A 39 -7.99 4.13 7.43
N TYR A 40 -6.84 4.68 7.08
CA TYR A 40 -6.54 6.09 7.09
C TYR A 40 -6.05 6.51 5.73
N THR A 41 -6.54 7.67 5.28
CA THR A 41 -6.07 8.35 4.07
C THR A 41 -5.45 9.68 4.48
N LEU A 42 -4.19 9.90 4.12
CA LEU A 42 -3.45 11.13 4.38
C LEU A 42 -3.28 11.90 3.06
N THR A 43 -3.71 13.15 3.06
CA THR A 43 -3.65 14.08 1.93
C THR A 43 -3.28 15.48 2.43
N GLU A 44 -2.83 16.35 1.52
CA GLU A 44 -2.62 17.79 1.81
C GLU A 44 -1.73 18.04 3.05
N CYS A 45 -0.61 17.32 3.20
CA CYS A 45 0.22 17.38 4.41
C CYS A 45 1.27 18.50 4.42
N GLY A 46 1.23 19.43 3.46
CA GLY A 46 2.19 20.53 3.31
C GLY A 46 3.52 20.10 2.71
N ASP A 47 4.30 19.31 3.45
CA ASP A 47 5.61 18.80 3.03
C ASP A 47 5.80 17.31 3.36
N ASP A 48 6.85 16.71 2.76
CA ASP A 48 7.16 15.29 2.92
C ASP A 48 7.54 14.92 4.36
N ASP A 49 8.13 15.84 5.13
CA ASP A 49 8.56 15.55 6.51
C ASP A 49 7.36 15.50 7.46
N ASN A 50 6.40 16.40 7.28
CA ASN A 50 5.15 16.40 8.01
C ASN A 50 4.31 15.16 7.66
N LEU A 51 4.23 14.81 6.37
CA LEU A 51 3.61 13.56 5.92
C LEU A 51 4.26 12.36 6.62
N VAL A 52 5.59 12.21 6.54
CA VAL A 52 6.33 11.10 7.15
C VAL A 52 6.05 10.99 8.64
N ARG A 53 6.08 12.12 9.36
CA ARG A 53 5.82 12.17 10.80
C ARG A 53 4.42 11.68 11.16
N ILE A 54 3.40 12.14 10.43
CA ILE A 54 2.01 11.79 10.70
C ILE A 54 1.75 10.34 10.28
N PHE A 55 2.25 9.93 9.12
CA PHE A 55 2.10 8.57 8.62
C PHE A 55 2.76 7.55 9.55
N ALA A 56 3.97 7.83 10.04
CA ALA A 56 4.63 7.01 11.06
C ALA A 56 3.79 6.86 12.33
N SER A 57 3.10 7.91 12.77
CA SER A 57 2.22 7.85 13.95
C SER A 57 1.03 6.91 13.75
N TYR A 58 0.46 6.86 12.54
CA TYR A 58 -0.63 5.94 12.21
C TYR A 58 -0.14 4.51 11.98
N ILE A 59 1.04 4.33 11.38
CA ILE A 59 1.70 3.02 11.29
C ILE A 59 1.89 2.47 12.71
N LYS A 60 2.45 3.26 13.64
CA LYS A 60 2.64 2.85 15.04
C LYS A 60 1.31 2.54 15.73
N LYS A 61 0.30 3.41 15.58
CA LYS A 61 -1.05 3.21 16.12
C LYS A 61 -1.63 1.86 15.67
N LEU A 62 -1.58 1.57 14.37
CA LEU A 62 -2.16 0.35 13.82
C LEU A 62 -1.26 -0.87 13.99
N ALA A 63 0.06 -0.72 14.10
CA ALA A 63 0.96 -1.83 14.36
C ALA A 63 0.80 -2.39 15.78
N GLY A 64 0.64 -1.51 16.77
CA GLY A 64 0.68 -1.87 18.18
C GLY A 64 2.11 -1.90 18.73
N GLU A 65 2.29 -2.50 19.90
CA GLU A 65 3.55 -2.51 20.65
C GLU A 65 4.19 -3.91 20.70
N ASN A 66 5.46 -3.97 21.14
CA ASN A 66 6.21 -5.22 21.40
C ASN A 66 6.42 -6.15 20.18
N LEU A 67 6.55 -5.58 18.99
CA LEU A 67 6.80 -6.32 17.76
C LEU A 67 8.28 -6.68 17.63
N LYS A 68 8.59 -7.98 17.44
CA LYS A 68 9.95 -8.50 17.32
C LYS A 68 10.29 -8.95 15.91
N ARG A 69 9.30 -9.36 15.12
CA ARG A 69 9.45 -9.81 13.74
C ARG A 69 8.44 -9.10 12.85
N VAL A 70 8.94 -8.28 11.94
CA VAL A 70 8.13 -7.57 10.95
C VAL A 70 8.49 -8.07 9.56
N LEU A 71 7.53 -8.66 8.87
CA LEU A 71 7.66 -9.03 7.45
C LEU A 71 7.14 -7.88 6.60
N ILE A 72 7.98 -7.29 5.78
CA ILE A 72 7.61 -6.21 4.85
C ILE A 72 7.64 -6.77 3.44
N VAL A 73 6.48 -6.71 2.77
CA VAL A 73 6.25 -7.26 1.44
C VAL A 73 6.03 -6.12 0.46
N GLY A 74 6.93 -5.97 -0.51
CA GLY A 74 6.79 -5.06 -1.62
C GLY A 74 6.12 -5.78 -2.78
N LEU A 75 4.86 -5.45 -3.05
CA LEU A 75 4.09 -5.97 -4.18
C LEU A 75 4.31 -5.10 -5.43
N GLY A 76 3.75 -5.56 -6.54
CA GLY A 76 3.77 -4.88 -7.82
C GLY A 76 4.90 -5.35 -8.76
N ASN A 77 4.81 -4.90 -10.00
CA ASN A 77 5.70 -5.25 -11.09
C ASN A 77 6.79 -4.19 -11.29
N ARG A 78 8.03 -4.49 -10.88
CA ARG A 78 9.19 -3.62 -11.13
C ARG A 78 9.47 -3.28 -12.61
N GLY A 79 8.92 -4.04 -13.56
CA GLY A 79 9.02 -3.75 -14.99
C GLY A 79 8.05 -2.67 -15.49
N MET A 80 7.08 -2.26 -14.66
CA MET A 80 6.16 -1.18 -14.94
C MET A 80 6.36 -0.11 -13.86
N THR A 81 6.95 1.03 -14.20
CA THR A 81 7.31 2.08 -13.21
C THR A 81 6.15 2.43 -12.29
N ALA A 82 4.95 2.62 -12.84
CA ALA A 82 3.78 2.99 -12.05
C ALA A 82 3.37 1.94 -10.99
N ASP A 83 3.74 0.67 -11.21
CA ASP A 83 3.47 -0.47 -10.34
C ASP A 83 4.71 -0.88 -9.50
N ALA A 84 5.77 -0.06 -9.49
CA ALA A 84 7.02 -0.38 -8.82
C ALA A 84 7.11 0.14 -7.37
N LEU A 85 6.02 0.66 -6.79
CA LEU A 85 6.03 1.31 -5.46
C LEU A 85 6.54 0.38 -4.35
N GLY A 86 6.06 -0.88 -4.31
CA GLY A 86 6.48 -1.85 -3.30
C GLY A 86 7.98 -2.14 -3.37
N ASN A 87 8.48 -2.49 -4.56
CA ASN A 87 9.90 -2.71 -4.83
C ASN A 87 10.76 -1.49 -4.46
N THR A 88 10.33 -0.30 -4.85
CA THR A 88 11.04 0.97 -4.58
C THR A 88 11.11 1.27 -3.09
N THR A 89 10.03 1.01 -2.35
CA THR A 89 9.98 1.19 -0.90
C THR A 89 10.96 0.26 -0.19
N LEU A 90 11.03 -1.01 -0.59
CA LEU A 90 11.97 -1.98 -0.01
C LEU A 90 13.43 -1.59 -0.27
N HIS A 91 13.72 -1.08 -1.48
CA HIS A 91 15.05 -0.57 -1.80
C HIS A 91 15.46 0.55 -0.84
N HIS A 92 14.57 1.52 -0.57
CA HIS A 92 14.84 2.58 0.40
C HIS A 92 14.94 2.10 1.85
N LEU A 93 14.17 1.09 2.25
CA LEU A 93 14.29 0.46 3.56
C LEU A 93 15.65 -0.22 3.73
N SER A 94 16.13 -0.94 2.72
CA SER A 94 17.44 -1.61 2.75
C SER A 94 18.60 -0.61 2.73
N ALA A 95 18.52 0.45 1.91
CA ALA A 95 19.54 1.49 1.83
C ALA A 95 19.67 2.32 3.13
N GLY A 96 18.61 2.41 3.93
CA GLY A 96 18.60 3.08 5.24
C GLY A 96 19.31 2.31 6.37
N GLY A 97 19.82 1.10 6.10
CA GLY A 97 20.47 0.22 7.07
C GLY A 97 19.57 -0.93 7.52
N SER A 98 20.17 -2.07 7.90
CA SER A 98 19.43 -3.25 8.34
C SER A 98 18.79 -3.04 9.71
N ASN A 99 17.45 -3.07 9.78
CA ASN A 99 16.75 -3.28 11.05
C ASN A 99 16.67 -4.79 11.31
N PRO A 100 17.25 -5.31 12.42
CA PRO A 100 17.28 -6.75 12.68
C PRO A 100 15.88 -7.37 12.87
N HIS A 101 14.85 -6.56 13.11
CA HIS A 101 13.47 -7.00 13.20
C HIS A 101 12.78 -7.14 11.84
N PHE A 102 13.36 -6.61 10.76
CA PHE A 102 12.74 -6.57 9.44
C PHE A 102 13.19 -7.73 8.57
N SER A 103 12.22 -8.45 8.01
CA SER A 103 12.40 -9.34 6.87
C SER A 103 11.75 -8.69 5.65
N LEU A 104 12.50 -8.49 4.58
CA LEU A 104 12.01 -7.81 3.37
C LEU A 104 11.85 -8.84 2.24
N ILE A 105 10.70 -8.88 1.56
CA ILE A 105 10.50 -9.71 0.37
C ILE A 105 9.78 -8.94 -0.74
N ALA A 106 10.21 -9.16 -1.98
CA ALA A 106 9.53 -8.69 -3.18
C ALA A 106 9.19 -9.89 -4.07
N PRO A 107 7.95 -10.41 -4.02
CA PRO A 107 7.52 -11.46 -4.94
C PRO A 107 7.58 -10.95 -6.38
N GLN A 108 8.07 -11.79 -7.30
CA GLN A 108 8.09 -11.47 -8.72
C GLN A 108 6.72 -11.81 -9.36
N VAL A 109 6.38 -11.14 -10.46
CA VAL A 109 5.12 -11.35 -11.19
C VAL A 109 4.89 -12.82 -11.58
N SER A 110 3.66 -13.31 -11.42
CA SER A 110 3.30 -14.72 -11.64
C SER A 110 3.56 -15.19 -13.07
N VAL A 111 3.46 -14.29 -14.07
CA VAL A 111 3.80 -14.61 -15.47
C VAL A 111 5.27 -15.00 -15.68
N VAL A 112 6.17 -14.55 -14.79
CA VAL A 112 7.60 -14.88 -14.85
C VAL A 112 7.90 -16.14 -14.04
N THR A 113 7.25 -16.32 -12.89
CA THR A 113 7.58 -17.39 -11.94
C THR A 113 6.71 -18.63 -12.07
N GLY A 114 5.53 -18.52 -12.68
CA GLY A 114 4.48 -19.53 -12.63
C GLY A 114 3.83 -19.69 -11.25
N VAL A 115 4.16 -18.84 -10.27
CA VAL A 115 3.68 -18.89 -8.89
C VAL A 115 3.03 -17.56 -8.52
N GLU A 116 1.83 -17.61 -7.97
CA GLU A 116 1.10 -16.42 -7.54
C GLU A 116 1.80 -15.74 -6.36
N SER A 117 1.85 -14.41 -6.38
CA SER A 117 2.47 -13.61 -5.31
C SER A 117 1.84 -13.90 -3.95
N SER A 118 0.54 -14.23 -3.92
CA SER A 118 -0.17 -14.62 -2.70
C SER A 118 0.34 -15.91 -2.08
N ASP A 119 0.70 -16.92 -2.89
CA ASP A 119 1.25 -18.19 -2.42
C ASP A 119 2.68 -18.02 -1.92
N ILE A 120 3.48 -17.17 -2.58
CA ILE A 120 4.83 -16.81 -2.12
C ILE A 120 4.74 -16.13 -0.75
N VAL A 121 3.88 -15.12 -0.61
CA VAL A 121 3.71 -14.38 0.65
C VAL A 121 3.19 -15.29 1.75
N ALA A 122 2.19 -16.13 1.47
CA ALA A 122 1.67 -17.09 2.44
C ALA A 122 2.76 -18.04 2.94
N SER A 123 3.53 -18.63 2.01
CA SER A 123 4.60 -19.57 2.33
C SER A 123 5.71 -18.93 3.16
N VAL A 124 6.16 -17.72 2.78
CA VAL A 124 7.17 -16.99 3.56
C VAL A 124 6.61 -16.62 4.93
N SER A 125 5.38 -16.14 5.00
CA SER A 125 4.76 -15.74 6.26
C SER A 125 4.58 -16.91 7.23
N GLU A 126 4.22 -18.10 6.74
CA GLU A 126 4.13 -19.34 7.55
C GLU A 126 5.50 -19.77 8.11
N ARG A 127 6.57 -19.52 7.35
CA ARG A 127 7.94 -19.83 7.77
C ARG A 127 8.51 -18.82 8.75
N VAL A 128 8.37 -17.53 8.46
CA VAL A 128 8.91 -16.42 9.26
C VAL A 128 8.11 -16.25 10.56
N LYS A 129 6.80 -16.53 10.52
CA LYS A 129 5.85 -16.30 11.62
C LYS A 129 5.97 -14.88 12.18
N PRO A 130 5.84 -13.82 11.36
CA PRO A 130 5.97 -12.46 11.82
C PRO A 130 4.89 -12.10 12.84
N ASP A 131 5.19 -11.15 13.73
CA ASP A 131 4.21 -10.56 14.63
C ASP A 131 3.37 -9.52 13.86
N LEU A 132 3.98 -8.90 12.84
CA LEU A 132 3.36 -7.96 11.92
C LEU A 132 3.81 -8.20 10.48
N THR A 133 2.88 -8.23 9.53
CA THR A 133 3.14 -8.16 8.09
C THR A 133 2.70 -6.79 7.55
N ILE A 134 3.56 -6.11 6.80
CA ILE A 134 3.25 -4.85 6.11
C ILE A 134 3.29 -5.11 4.60
N LEU A 135 2.14 -5.04 3.95
CA LEU A 135 1.99 -5.14 2.50
C LEU A 135 2.07 -3.73 1.90
N ILE A 136 2.92 -3.53 0.89
CA ILE A 136 3.07 -2.25 0.20
C ILE A 136 2.77 -2.46 -1.28
N ASP A 137 1.79 -1.75 -1.82
CA ASP A 137 1.33 -1.90 -3.21
C ASP A 137 0.99 -0.56 -3.85
N THR A 138 1.09 -0.51 -5.18
CA THR A 138 0.52 0.60 -5.94
C THR A 138 -1.01 0.51 -5.92
N LEU A 139 -1.68 1.65 -5.77
CA LEU A 139 -3.14 1.72 -5.83
C LEU A 139 -3.62 2.38 -7.11
N SER A 140 -4.89 2.15 -7.46
CA SER A 140 -5.59 2.88 -8.51
C SER A 140 -6.60 3.87 -7.94
N THR A 141 -6.92 4.91 -8.70
CA THR A 141 -7.97 5.87 -8.35
C THR A 141 -8.64 6.43 -9.60
N SER A 142 -9.92 6.82 -9.50
CA SER A 142 -10.64 7.61 -10.51
C SER A 142 -10.42 9.13 -10.38
N ARG A 143 -9.74 9.58 -9.31
CA ARG A 143 -9.55 11.01 -9.00
C ARG A 143 -8.10 11.42 -9.21
N TYR A 144 -7.84 12.22 -10.24
CA TYR A 144 -6.48 12.64 -10.59
C TYR A 144 -5.80 13.45 -9.48
N GLU A 145 -6.55 14.13 -8.62
CA GLU A 145 -6.01 14.91 -7.51
C GLU A 145 -5.28 14.03 -6.47
N ARG A 146 -5.62 12.73 -6.42
CA ARG A 146 -5.03 11.76 -5.50
C ARG A 146 -3.72 11.13 -6.01
N LEU A 147 -3.44 11.20 -7.31
CA LEU A 147 -2.24 10.60 -7.90
C LEU A 147 -0.97 11.14 -7.24
N GLY A 148 -0.17 10.27 -6.62
CA GLY A 148 1.10 10.62 -5.95
C GLY A 148 0.96 11.51 -4.71
N ARG A 149 -0.28 11.80 -4.26
CA ARG A 149 -0.57 12.78 -3.19
C ARG A 149 -1.43 12.20 -2.06
N CYS A 150 -1.89 10.97 -2.20
CA CYS A 150 -2.77 10.30 -1.26
C CYS A 150 -2.09 9.04 -0.71
N TYR A 151 -1.78 9.02 0.59
CA TYR A 151 -1.16 7.87 1.24
C TYR A 151 -2.20 7.13 2.06
N GLN A 152 -2.37 5.84 1.80
CA GLN A 152 -3.36 5.02 2.47
C GLN A 152 -2.71 3.96 3.33
N LEU A 153 -3.30 3.73 4.50
CA LEU A 153 -2.89 2.72 5.47
C LEU A 153 -4.12 2.04 6.06
N GLY A 154 -4.22 0.72 5.95
CA GLY A 154 -5.28 -0.09 6.57
C GLY A 154 -4.74 -1.23 7.42
N ASN A 155 -5.55 -1.79 8.31
CA ASN A 155 -5.20 -2.91 9.18
C ASN A 155 -5.74 -4.28 8.71
N PHE A 156 -5.92 -4.42 7.40
CA PHE A 156 -6.39 -5.63 6.72
C PHE A 156 -5.45 -5.96 5.57
N ALA A 157 -5.51 -7.18 5.06
CA ALA A 157 -4.71 -7.60 3.91
C ALA A 157 -5.19 -6.96 2.59
N LEU A 158 -4.26 -6.54 1.73
CA LEU A 158 -4.58 -6.21 0.34
C LEU A 158 -4.99 -7.46 -0.44
N THR A 159 -5.81 -7.22 -1.45
CA THR A 159 -5.95 -8.15 -2.57
C THR A 159 -4.96 -7.70 -3.64
N PRO A 160 -3.95 -8.52 -4.00
CA PRO A 160 -3.04 -8.18 -5.09
C PRO A 160 -3.82 -7.94 -6.39
N GLY A 161 -3.23 -7.13 -7.28
CA GLY A 161 -3.81 -6.65 -8.54
C GLY A 161 -4.70 -7.66 -9.30
N SER A 162 -5.65 -7.08 -10.06
CA SER A 162 -6.84 -7.65 -10.73
C SER A 162 -6.62 -8.78 -11.77
N GLY A 163 -5.67 -9.69 -11.53
CA GLY A 163 -5.47 -10.90 -12.31
C GLY A 163 -6.72 -11.79 -12.30
N VAL A 164 -7.01 -12.36 -13.47
CA VAL A 164 -8.24 -13.07 -13.82
C VAL A 164 -8.60 -14.17 -12.82
N GLY A 165 -9.76 -14.04 -12.17
CA GLY A 165 -10.48 -15.13 -11.51
C GLY A 165 -10.06 -15.43 -10.05
N ASN A 166 -11.00 -15.22 -9.13
CA ASN A 166 -10.92 -15.56 -7.69
C ASN A 166 -9.88 -14.81 -6.87
N SER A 167 -10.09 -13.51 -6.68
CA SER A 167 -9.32 -12.64 -5.79
C SER A 167 -9.49 -13.02 -4.31
N LYS A 168 -8.71 -14.00 -3.85
CA LYS A 168 -8.52 -14.28 -2.43
C LYS A 168 -7.60 -13.21 -1.82
N PHE A 169 -7.90 -12.80 -0.59
CA PHE A 169 -7.02 -11.91 0.17
C PHE A 169 -5.62 -12.53 0.32
N MET A 170 -4.61 -11.66 0.45
CA MET A 170 -3.28 -12.10 0.86
C MET A 170 -3.39 -12.85 2.19
N ARG A 171 -2.89 -14.09 2.22
CA ARG A 171 -2.80 -14.86 3.46
C ARG A 171 -1.49 -14.53 4.15
N THR A 172 -1.58 -14.06 5.38
CA THR A 172 -0.46 -13.64 6.21
C THR A 172 -0.63 -14.19 7.63
N GLN A 173 0.48 -14.23 8.37
CA GLN A 173 0.51 -14.55 9.79
C GLN A 173 0.70 -13.25 10.59
N GLY A 174 0.20 -13.26 11.83
CA GLY A 174 0.27 -12.08 12.71
C GLY A 174 -0.68 -10.96 12.26
N LYS A 175 -0.44 -9.76 12.77
CA LYS A 175 -1.20 -8.57 12.36
C LYS A 175 -0.84 -8.21 10.93
N THR A 176 -1.77 -7.62 10.17
CA THR A 176 -1.48 -7.15 8.81
C THR A 176 -1.78 -5.68 8.68
N LEU A 177 -0.82 -4.93 8.13
CA LEU A 177 -1.02 -3.58 7.64
C LEU A 177 -0.86 -3.57 6.13
N SER A 178 -1.64 -2.72 5.49
CA SER A 178 -1.59 -2.49 4.05
C SER A 178 -1.34 -1.02 3.78
N VAL A 179 -0.34 -0.73 2.97
CA VAL A 179 0.11 0.61 2.60
C VAL A 179 0.06 0.75 1.10
N GLY A 180 -0.43 1.89 0.62
CA GLY A 180 -0.34 2.19 -0.80
C GLY A 180 -0.54 3.66 -1.12
N VAL A 181 -0.17 4.00 -2.36
CA VAL A 181 -0.38 5.33 -2.95
C VAL A 181 -1.00 5.14 -4.32
N PRO A 182 -2.07 5.88 -4.67
CA PRO A 182 -2.60 5.87 -6.02
C PRO A 182 -1.56 6.45 -6.99
N LEU A 183 -1.14 5.65 -7.96
CA LEU A 183 -0.17 6.08 -8.99
C LEU A 183 -0.67 5.80 -10.42
N VAL A 184 -1.82 5.15 -10.55
CA VAL A 184 -2.47 4.86 -11.82
C VAL A 184 -3.96 5.22 -11.77
N ILE A 185 -4.51 5.65 -12.90
CA ILE A 185 -5.96 5.67 -13.16
C ILE A 185 -6.22 4.61 -14.22
N LYS A 186 -7.09 3.64 -13.93
CA LYS A 186 -7.53 2.67 -14.93
C LYS A 186 -8.70 3.28 -15.70
N LEU A 187 -8.60 3.36 -17.02
CA LEU A 187 -9.67 3.97 -17.82
C LEU A 187 -10.94 3.11 -17.89
N GLY A 188 -10.82 1.80 -17.64
CA GLY A 188 -11.98 0.92 -17.45
C GLY A 188 -12.84 1.34 -16.26
N ASP A 189 -12.21 1.72 -15.14
CA ASP A 189 -12.90 2.14 -13.90
C ASP A 189 -13.68 3.46 -14.09
N LEU A 190 -13.39 4.21 -15.17
CA LEU A 190 -14.13 5.42 -15.56
C LEU A 190 -15.33 5.13 -16.49
N GLY A 191 -15.66 3.86 -16.71
CA GLY A 191 -16.78 3.45 -17.58
C GLY A 191 -16.46 3.46 -19.08
N VAL A 192 -15.19 3.60 -19.47
CA VAL A 192 -14.78 3.59 -20.88
C VAL A 192 -14.34 2.18 -21.27
N GLU A 193 -15.29 1.28 -21.55
CA GLU A 193 -15.02 -0.16 -21.77
C GLU A 193 -13.96 -0.45 -22.85
N LYS A 194 -13.94 0.34 -23.93
CA LYS A 194 -12.94 0.20 -25.02
C LYS A 194 -11.51 0.45 -24.54
N LEU A 195 -11.34 1.15 -23.42
CA LEU A 195 -10.06 1.52 -22.83
C LEU A 195 -9.77 0.73 -21.54
N ARG A 196 -10.44 -0.41 -21.30
CA ARG A 196 -10.23 -1.24 -20.09
C ARG A 196 -8.78 -1.67 -19.82
N ASN A 197 -7.96 -1.73 -20.87
CA ASN A 197 -6.54 -2.11 -20.79
C ASN A 197 -5.59 -0.91 -20.78
N PHE A 198 -6.11 0.31 -20.66
CA PHE A 198 -5.33 1.54 -20.65
C PHE A 198 -5.29 2.12 -19.23
N VAL A 199 -4.12 2.64 -18.89
CA VAL A 199 -3.88 3.36 -17.64
C VAL A 199 -3.32 4.73 -17.93
N VAL A 200 -3.64 5.68 -17.06
CA VAL A 200 -3.06 7.02 -17.05
C VAL A 200 -2.16 7.14 -15.83
N THR A 201 -0.96 7.68 -16.04
CA THR A 201 0.00 7.98 -14.99
C THR A 201 0.46 9.43 -15.12
N PRO A 202 0.98 10.05 -14.05
CA PRO A 202 1.73 11.29 -14.16
C PRO A 202 2.89 11.16 -15.17
N ALA A 203 3.24 12.26 -15.82
CA ALA A 203 4.37 12.29 -16.76
C ALA A 203 5.72 12.09 -16.05
N ASP A 204 5.81 12.51 -14.79
CA ASP A 204 6.93 12.38 -13.86
C ASP A 204 6.81 11.11 -12.98
N ILE A 205 6.21 10.04 -13.49
CA ILE A 205 5.89 8.84 -12.70
C ILE A 205 7.11 8.22 -12.00
N ASP A 206 8.28 8.25 -12.63
CA ASP A 206 9.52 7.74 -12.03
C ASP A 206 9.88 8.51 -10.75
N GLU A 207 9.76 9.84 -10.77
CA GLU A 207 10.00 10.71 -9.61
C GLU A 207 8.93 10.51 -8.54
N GLN A 208 7.66 10.42 -8.93
CA GLN A 208 6.55 10.20 -8.00
C GLN A 208 6.71 8.87 -7.26
N VAL A 209 7.00 7.77 -7.96
CA VAL A 209 7.22 6.44 -7.37
C VAL A 209 8.40 6.46 -6.41
N SER A 210 9.52 7.08 -6.81
CA SER A 210 10.71 7.21 -5.96
C SER A 210 10.41 8.02 -4.69
N ARG A 211 9.78 9.19 -4.83
CA ARG A 211 9.40 10.05 -3.69
C ARG A 211 8.44 9.34 -2.74
N CYS A 212 7.38 8.72 -3.27
CA CYS A 212 6.40 7.98 -2.47
C CYS A 212 7.04 6.79 -1.75
N GLY A 213 7.85 5.98 -2.44
CA GLY A 213 8.54 4.85 -1.84
C GLY A 213 9.52 5.29 -0.74
N LYS A 214 10.25 6.38 -0.96
CA LYS A 214 11.14 6.99 0.05
C LYS A 214 10.35 7.45 1.28
N ASN A 215 9.22 8.13 1.08
CA ASN A 215 8.38 8.62 2.20
C ASN A 215 7.78 7.47 3.01
N ILE A 216 7.28 6.41 2.36
CA ILE A 216 6.80 5.22 3.07
C ILE A 216 7.94 4.56 3.86
N ALA A 217 9.10 4.37 3.25
CA ALA A 217 10.27 3.78 3.92
C ALA A 217 10.70 4.60 5.15
N ARG A 218 10.76 5.93 5.03
CA ARG A 218 11.05 6.84 6.14
C ARG A 218 10.01 6.73 7.25
N ALA A 219 8.73 6.65 6.91
CA ALA A 219 7.64 6.53 7.89
C ALA A 219 7.66 5.18 8.62
N ILE A 220 7.92 4.08 7.92
CA ILE A 220 8.11 2.75 8.53
C ILE A 220 9.32 2.79 9.48
N ASN A 221 10.46 3.29 9.02
CA ASN A 221 11.66 3.41 9.86
C ASN A 221 11.41 4.31 11.09
N ALA A 222 10.64 5.39 10.96
CA ALA A 222 10.28 6.24 12.10
C ALA A 222 9.27 5.57 13.05
N ALA A 223 8.39 4.69 12.56
CA ALA A 223 7.41 3.98 13.38
C ALA A 223 8.04 2.85 14.21
N PHE A 224 9.06 2.19 13.68
CA PHE A 224 9.75 1.04 14.29
C PHE A 224 11.24 1.31 14.62
N GLY A 225 11.64 2.58 14.60
CA GLY A 225 13.02 3.00 14.86
C GLY A 225 13.49 2.60 16.26
N LYS A 226 14.79 2.29 16.36
CA LYS A 226 15.52 1.84 17.55
C LYS A 226 15.26 2.70 18.79
#